data_AF-A0A2H6A0L4-F1
#
_entry.id   AF-A0A2H6A0L4-F1
#
_cell.length_a   1.000
_cell.length_b   1.000
_cell.length_c   1.000
_cell.angle_alpha   90.00
_cell.angle_beta   90.00
_cell.angle_gamma   90.00
#
_symmetry.space_group_name_H-M   'P 1'
#
loop_
_entity.id
_entity.type
_entity.pdbx_description
1 polymer ?
#
loop_
_entity_poly.entity_id
_entity_poly.type
_entity_poly.pdbx_seq_one_letter_code
_entity_poly.pdbx_strand_id
1 'polypeptide(L)' 'MSQGTDDPVRRLRHDLSNPLSALMAEVQLLLMNPEAFDEETLGSLKQIEQLARRMRDILQSTAELK' A
#
# COMPACT_ATOMS: atom_id res chain seq x y z
N MET A 1 11.16 14.70 -31.91
CA MET A 1 10.69 13.34 -31.59
C MET A 1 10.89 13.12 -30.10
N SER A 2 9.80 12.97 -29.36
CA SER A 2 9.78 12.90 -27.90
C SER A 2 10.39 11.59 -27.41
N GLN A 3 11.51 11.64 -26.70
CA GLN A 3 11.92 10.55 -25.81
C GLN A 3 11.80 11.10 -24.40
N GLY A 4 10.58 11.06 -23.86
CA GLY A 4 10.38 11.17 -22.43
C GLY A 4 10.97 9.92 -21.80
N THR A 5 12.12 10.06 -21.15
CA THR A 5 12.68 9.00 -20.30
C THR A 5 11.69 8.75 -19.17
N ASP A 6 10.91 7.69 -19.30
CA ASP A 6 10.04 7.22 -18.23
C ASP A 6 10.96 6.83 -17.07
N ASP A 7 11.00 7.67 -16.04
CA ASP A 7 11.74 7.41 -14.81
C ASP A 7 11.21 6.07 -14.22
N PRO A 8 12.04 5.00 -14.20
CA PRO A 8 11.61 3.69 -13.71
C PRO A 8 11.07 3.75 -12.27
N VAL A 9 11.56 4.68 -11.44
CA VAL A 9 11.10 4.90 -10.07
C VAL A 9 9.71 5.52 -10.07
N ARG A 10 9.46 6.51 -10.94
CA ARG A 10 8.13 7.08 -11.15
C ARG A 10 7.11 6.04 -11.61
N ARG A 11 7.49 5.15 -12.53
CA ARG A 11 6.61 4.08 -13.01
C ARG A 11 6.32 3.06 -11.92
N LEU A 12 7.35 2.60 -11.20
CA LEU A 12 7.19 1.70 -10.05
C LEU A 12 6.27 2.29 -8.99
N ARG A 13 6.42 3.59 -8.67
CA ARG A 13 5.55 4.28 -7.71
C ARG A 13 4.10 4.27 -8.16
N HIS A 14 3.85 4.60 -9.42
CA HIS A 14 2.49 4.59 -9.98
C HIS A 14 1.87 3.19 -9.88
N ASP A 15 2.62 2.18 -10.34
CA ASP A 15 2.14 0.80 -10.45
C ASP A 15 1.91 0.17 -9.06
N LEU A 16 2.63 0.60 -8.03
CA LEU A 16 2.44 0.12 -6.65
C LEU A 16 1.46 0.95 -5.81
N SER A 17 1.28 2.25 -6.09
CA SER A 17 0.39 3.11 -5.28
C SER A 17 -1.08 2.67 -5.36
N ASN A 18 -1.53 2.25 -6.54
CA ASN A 18 -2.90 1.79 -6.75
C ASN A 18 -3.21 0.46 -6.02
N PRO A 19 -2.45 -0.64 -6.21
CA PRO A 19 -2.70 -1.90 -5.50
C PRO A 19 -2.50 -1.77 -3.98
N LEU A 20 -1.57 -0.94 -3.49
CA LEU A 20 -1.44 -0.69 -2.05
C LEU A 20 -2.67 0.03 -1.48
N SER A 21 -3.24 0.98 -2.23
CA SER A 21 -4.47 1.67 -1.82
C SER A 21 -5.66 0.72 -1.79
N ALA A 22 -5.77 -0.17 -2.78
CA ALA A 22 -6.81 -1.20 -2.83
C ALA A 22 -6.68 -2.20 -1.66
N LEU A 23 -5.47 -2.73 -1.42
CA LEU A 23 -5.18 -3.63 -0.30
C LEU A 23 -5.56 -3.00 1.05
N MET A 24 -5.20 -1.73 1.25
CA MET A 24 -5.56 -1.01 2.47
C MET A 24 -7.08 -0.85 2.61
N ALA A 25 -7.78 -0.51 1.53
CA ALA A 25 -9.24 -0.38 1.56
C ALA A 25 -9.93 -1.71 1.88
N GLU A 26 -9.49 -2.81 1.29
CA GLU A 26 -10.03 -4.14 1.57
C GLU A 26 -9.81 -4.55 3.03
N VAL A 27 -8.59 -4.38 3.56
CA VAL A 27 -8.29 -4.68 4.96
C VAL A 27 -9.12 -3.80 5.89
N GLN A 28 -9.29 -2.52 5.57
CA GLN A 28 -10.13 -1.62 6.37
C GLN A 28 -11.59 -2.04 6.37
N LEU A 29 -12.14 -2.48 5.23
CA LEU A 29 -13.50 -3.01 5.15
C LEU A 29 -13.68 -4.25 6.04
N LEU A 30 -12.69 -5.16 6.07
CA LEU A 30 -12.73 -6.33 6.96
C LEU A 30 -12.66 -5.90 8.44
N LEU A 31 -11.82 -4.92 8.76
CA LEU A 31 -11.67 -4.39 10.12
C LEU A 31 -12.88 -3.58 10.62
N MET A 32 -13.84 -3.24 9.76
CA MET A 32 -15.12 -2.62 10.17
C MET A 32 -16.08 -3.61 10.85
N ASN A 33 -15.86 -4.92 10.69
CA ASN A 33 -16.62 -5.99 11.33
C ASN A 33 -15.67 -6.96 12.05
N PRO A 34 -14.96 -6.50 13.08
CA PRO A 34 -13.92 -7.29 13.76
C PRO A 34 -14.49 -8.53 14.47
N GLU A 35 -15.76 -8.50 14.88
CA GLU A 35 -16.45 -9.62 15.52
C GLU A 35 -16.68 -10.83 14.61
N ALA A 36 -16.51 -10.67 13.29
CA ALA A 36 -16.56 -11.76 12.33
C ALA A 36 -15.28 -12.62 12.30
N PHE A 37 -14.23 -12.23 13.02
CA PHE A 37 -12.92 -12.86 13.00
C PHE A 37 -12.46 -13.26 14.41
N ASP A 38 -11.67 -14.33 14.51
CA ASP A 38 -10.95 -14.64 15.74
C ASP A 38 -9.80 -13.65 15.98
N GLU A 39 -9.24 -13.69 17.20
CA GLU A 39 -8.18 -12.76 17.62
C GLU A 39 -6.91 -12.88 16.76
N GLU A 40 -6.58 -14.09 16.31
CA GLU A 40 -5.40 -14.36 15.47
C GLU A 40 -5.57 -13.72 14.09
N THR A 41 -6.73 -13.91 13.46
CA THR A 41 -7.07 -13.35 12.16
C THR A 41 -7.15 -11.83 12.25
N LEU A 42 -7.78 -11.29 13.30
CA LEU A 42 -7.84 -9.85 13.52
C LEU A 42 -6.44 -9.24 13.72
N GLY A 43 -5.56 -9.94 14.45
CA GLY A 43 -4.16 -9.57 14.59
C GLY A 43 -3.42 -9.54 13.25
N SER A 44 -3.64 -10.56 12.43
CA SER A 44 -3.06 -10.66 11.09
C SER A 44 -3.53 -9.54 10.15
N LEU A 45 -4.82 -9.21 10.16
CA LEU A 45 -5.38 -8.09 9.38
C LEU A 45 -4.75 -6.75 9.77
N LYS A 46 -4.59 -6.49 11.07
CA LYS A 46 -3.90 -5.28 11.57
C LYS A 46 -2.43 -5.25 11.14
N GLN A 47 -1.74 -6.39 11.16
CA GLN A 47 -0.36 -6.46 10.66
C GLN A 47 -0.26 -6.20 9.16
N ILE A 48 -1.18 -6.75 8.36
CA ILE A 48 -1.23 -6.48 6.91
C ILE A 48 -1.45 -4.98 6.66
N GLU A 49 -2.37 -4.34 7.38
CA GLU A 49 -2.58 -2.89 7.28
C GLU A 49 -1.29 -2.11 7.59
N GLN A 50 -0.59 -2.48 8.66
CA GLN A 50 0.64 -1.82 9.06
C GLN A 50 1.76 -1.99 8.03
N LEU A 51 1.90 -3.18 7.45
CA LEU A 51 2.88 -3.46 6.40
C LEU A 51 2.55 -2.69 5.12
N ALA A 52 1.28 -2.64 4.71
CA ALA A 52 0.83 -1.87 3.54
C ALA A 52 1.09 -0.37 3.70
N ARG A 53 0.82 0.19 4.89
CA ARG A 53 1.15 1.58 5.23
C ARG A 53 2.65 1.82 5.12
N ARG A 54 3.49 0.94 5.67
CA ARG A 54 4.95 1.06 5.58
C ARG A 54 5.46 1.01 4.14
N MET A 55 4.89 0.15 3.29
CA MET A 55 5.23 0.11 1.86
C MET A 55 4.91 1.44 1.17
N ARG A 56 3.76 2.05 1.48
CA ARG A 56 3.39 3.36 0.96
C ARG A 56 4.36 4.45 1.42
N ASP A 57 4.76 4.44 2.69
CA ASP A 57 5.70 5.43 3.24
C ASP A 57 7.08 5.32 2.57
N ILE A 58 7.55 4.10 2.29
CA ILE A 58 8.79 3.86 1.52
C ILE A 58 8.67 4.40 0.08
N LEU A 59 7.52 4.19 -0.58
CA LEU A 59 7.29 4.71 -1.93
C LEU A 59 7.16 6.24 -1.97
N GLN A 60 6.69 6.86 -0.89
CA GLN A 60 6.65 8.32 -0.77
C GLN A 60 8.03 8.92 -0.52
N SER A 61 8.84 8.32 0.36
CA SER A 61 10.19 8.83 0.64
C SER A 61 11.13 8.73 -0.56
N THR A 62 10.95 7.73 -1.43
CA THR A 62 11.68 7.64 -2.71
C THR A 62 11.32 8.76 -3.70
N ALA A 63 10.19 9.46 -3.52
CA ALA A 63 9.82 10.61 -4.35
C ALA A 63 10.45 11.94 -3.88
N GLU A 64 10.94 12.00 -2.63
CA GLU A 64 11.57 13.18 -2.04
C GLU A 64 13.08 13.25 -2.29
N LEU A 65 13.69 12.13 -2.66
CA LEU A 65 15.08 12.04 -3.12
C LEU A 65 15.16 12.56 -4.57
N LYS A 66 15.28 13.88 -4.73
CA LYS A 66 15.63 14.53 -6.00
C LYS A 66 17.12 14.72 -6.16
#